data_AF-A0A7C8ZXD7-F1
#
_entry.id   AF-A0A7C8ZXD7-F1
#
_cell.length_a   1.000
_cell.length_b   1.000
_cell.length_c   1.000
_cell.angle_alpha   90.00
_cell.angle_beta   90.00
_cell.angle_gamma   90.00
#
_symmetry.space_group_name_H-M   'P 1'
#
loop_
_entity.id
_entity.type
_entity.pdbx_description
1 polymer ?
#
loop_
_entity_poly.entity_id
_entity_poly.type
_entity_poly.pdbx_seq_one_letter_code
_entity_poly.pdbx_strand_id
1 'polypeptide(L)'
;LVPLCLNDVLLEMYKSGDLLRVSDLGDPRSGRSSWILQKMMSFSGVFRSSNSIDIILNDDRLILSKILEDKAGQVIQTLSESHWTSSCIITMRKFETPVRDHDEAYAVLSYLSGKGKAKYLSIQQREEQIEGVKVSLSSAVVASSIPT
;
A
#
# COMPACT_ATOMS: atom_id res chain seq x y z
N LEU A 1 -35.67 5.40 -8.30
CA LEU A 1 -34.34 5.26 -7.67
C LEU A 1 -34.24 6.32 -6.60
N VAL A 2 -33.96 5.94 -5.35
CA VAL A 2 -33.58 6.90 -4.31
C VAL A 2 -32.12 7.31 -4.60
N PRO A 3 -31.78 8.60 -4.67
CA PRO A 3 -30.38 9.00 -4.84
C PRO A 3 -29.59 8.47 -3.63
N LEU A 4 -28.60 7.61 -3.89
CA LEU A 4 -27.69 7.16 -2.85
C LEU A 4 -26.97 8.38 -2.28
N CYS A 5 -26.95 8.51 -0.96
CA CYS A 5 -26.16 9.54 -0.33
C CYS A 5 -24.67 9.22 -0.56
N LEU A 6 -23.83 10.26 -0.68
CA LEU A 6 -22.39 10.08 -0.93
C LEU A 6 -21.76 9.09 0.07
N ASN A 7 -22.17 9.14 1.33
CA ASN A 7 -21.69 8.25 2.39
C ASN A 7 -22.03 6.79 2.11
N ASP A 8 -23.22 6.49 1.58
CA ASP A 8 -23.63 5.13 1.23
C ASP A 8 -22.76 4.59 0.08
N VAL A 9 -22.45 5.44 -0.90
CA VAL A 9 -21.59 5.08 -2.03
C VAL A 9 -20.16 4.82 -1.55
N LEU A 10 -19.57 5.72 -0.75
CA LEU A 10 -18.22 5.56 -0.21
C LEU A 10 -18.12 4.32 0.68
N LEU A 11 -19.14 4.05 1.49
CA LEU A 11 -19.21 2.85 2.31
C LEU A 11 -19.27 1.58 1.46
N GLU A 12 -20.08 1.57 0.40
CA GLU A 12 -20.19 0.42 -0.47
C GLU A 12 -18.89 0.16 -1.26
N MET A 13 -18.23 1.22 -1.73
CA MET A 13 -16.92 1.14 -2.36
C MET A 13 -15.84 0.65 -1.38
N TYR A 14 -15.88 1.06 -0.12
CA TYR A 14 -14.98 0.57 0.92
C TYR A 14 -15.19 -0.93 1.20
N LYS A 15 -16.45 -1.37 1.35
CA LYS A 15 -16.79 -2.79 1.55
C LYS A 15 -16.38 -3.66 0.37
N SER A 16 -16.50 -3.13 -0.85
CA SER A 16 -16.09 -3.81 -2.09
C SER A 16 -14.57 -3.88 -2.25
N GLY A 17 -13.82 -3.11 -1.45
CA GLY A 17 -12.36 -3.01 -1.54
C GLY A 17 -11.87 -2.05 -2.63
N ASP A 18 -12.76 -1.27 -3.24
CA ASP A 18 -12.42 -0.23 -4.21
C ASP A 18 -11.82 1.01 -3.54
N LEU A 19 -12.13 1.21 -2.25
CA LEU A 19 -11.52 2.23 -1.40
C LEU A 19 -10.72 1.58 -0.27
N LEU A 20 -9.57 2.17 0.01
CA LEU A 20 -8.71 1.89 1.14
C LEU A 20 -8.63 3.12 2.03
N ARG A 21 -8.51 2.91 3.33
CA ARG A 21 -8.10 3.98 4.24
C ARG A 21 -6.59 4.00 4.36
N VAL A 22 -6.00 5.17 4.53
CA VAL A 22 -4.56 5.28 4.83
C VAL A 22 -4.23 4.49 6.10
N SER A 23 -5.08 4.50 7.13
CA SER A 23 -4.86 3.69 8.33
C SER A 23 -4.88 2.18 8.09
N ASP A 24 -5.52 1.71 7.02
CA ASP A 24 -5.52 0.28 6.64
C ASP A 24 -4.22 -0.11 5.91
N LEU A 25 -3.51 0.87 5.33
CA LEU A 25 -2.18 0.72 4.78
C LEU A 25 -1.18 0.69 5.95
N GLY A 26 -0.83 -0.51 6.42
CA GLY A 26 0.14 -0.67 7.52
C GLY A 26 1.42 0.14 7.30
N ASP A 27 2.06 0.58 8.39
CA ASP A 27 3.31 1.35 8.33
C ASP A 27 4.41 0.47 7.72
N PRO A 28 5.00 0.84 6.56
CA PRO A 28 5.98 0.01 5.89
C PRO A 28 7.31 -0.05 6.64
N ARG A 29 7.53 0.86 7.60
CA ARG A 29 8.69 0.84 8.52
C ARG A 29 8.53 -0.18 9.64
N SER A 30 7.30 -0.65 9.86
CA SER A 30 6.98 -1.63 10.89
C SER A 30 7.39 -3.04 10.45
N GLY A 31 7.77 -3.90 11.41
CA GLY A 31 8.19 -5.27 11.11
C GLY A 31 7.07 -6.13 10.49
N ARG A 32 7.43 -7.24 9.82
CA ARG A 32 6.44 -8.13 9.16
C ARG A 32 5.35 -8.66 10.11
N SER A 33 5.66 -8.80 11.40
CA SER A 33 4.71 -9.31 12.41
C SER A 33 3.65 -8.28 12.81
N SER A 34 4.00 -7.00 12.92
CA SER A 34 3.03 -5.96 13.29
C SER A 34 2.00 -5.74 12.19
N TRP A 35 2.40 -5.88 10.93
CA TRP A 35 1.49 -5.73 9.80
C TRP A 35 0.49 -6.90 9.67
N ILE A 36 0.91 -8.15 9.93
CA ILE A 36 -0.03 -9.29 9.99
C ILE A 36 -1.03 -9.11 11.14
N LEU A 37 -0.56 -8.65 12.31
CA LEU A 37 -1.42 -8.36 13.45
C LEU A 37 -2.40 -7.21 13.17
N GLN A 38 -1.95 -6.13 12.53
CA GLN A 38 -2.82 -5.04 12.09
C GLN A 38 -3.87 -5.54 11.09
N LYS A 39 -3.47 -6.35 10.11
CA LYS A 39 -4.39 -6.92 9.11
C LYS A 39 -5.42 -7.86 9.75
N MET A 40 -5.04 -8.64 10.76
CA MET A 40 -5.96 -9.46 11.54
C MET A 40 -6.93 -8.59 12.35
N MET A 41 -6.45 -7.54 13.01
CA MET A 41 -7.31 -6.59 13.73
C MET A 41 -8.31 -5.86 12.82
N SER A 42 -7.93 -5.57 11.58
CA SER A 42 -8.84 -5.01 10.57
C SER A 42 -9.89 -6.03 10.09
N PHE A 43 -9.60 -7.33 10.13
CA PHE A 43 -10.50 -8.40 9.66
C PHE A 43 -11.43 -8.92 10.77
N SER A 44 -10.94 -9.06 12.00
CA SER A 44 -11.75 -9.35 13.18
C SER A 44 -12.33 -8.05 13.73
N GLY A 45 -13.46 -7.62 13.18
CA GLY A 45 -14.18 -6.41 13.56
C GLY A 45 -14.71 -6.41 15.00
N VAL A 46 -13.83 -6.34 16.00
CA VAL A 46 -14.25 -6.45 17.40
C VAL A 46 -14.88 -5.16 17.95
N PHE A 47 -14.70 -3.97 17.37
CA PHE A 47 -15.40 -2.77 17.90
C PHE A 47 -15.68 -1.65 16.89
N ARG A 48 -16.43 -1.88 15.80
CA ARG A 48 -16.94 -0.75 15.00
C ARG A 48 -18.44 -0.91 14.74
N SER A 49 -19.22 -0.36 15.68
CA SER A 49 -20.64 -0.05 15.54
C SER A 49 -20.87 0.73 14.24
N SER A 50 -22.03 0.56 13.61
CA SER A 50 -22.41 1.21 12.36
C SER A 50 -22.27 2.75 12.40
N ASN A 51 -22.31 3.36 13.59
CA ASN A 51 -22.13 4.80 13.81
C ASN A 51 -20.66 5.26 13.79
N SER A 52 -19.70 4.33 13.87
CA SER A 52 -18.27 4.63 13.85
C SER A 52 -17.76 4.87 12.43
N ILE A 53 -18.38 4.22 11.43
CA ILE A 53 -17.95 4.25 10.03
C ILE A 53 -18.02 5.66 9.45
N ASP A 54 -19.08 6.42 9.76
CA ASP A 54 -19.22 7.82 9.35
C ASP A 54 -18.11 8.72 9.93
N ILE A 55 -17.68 8.45 11.17
CA ILE A 55 -16.59 9.19 11.82
C ILE A 55 -15.25 8.84 11.17
N ILE A 56 -15.06 7.58 10.80
CA ILE A 56 -13.80 7.09 10.21
C ILE A 56 -13.66 7.47 8.73
N LEU A 57 -14.76 7.49 7.97
CA LEU A 57 -14.76 7.97 6.58
C LEU A 57 -14.54 9.49 6.51
N ASN A 58 -14.86 10.24 7.58
CA ASN A 58 -14.65 11.69 7.64
C ASN A 58 -13.24 12.11 8.04
N ASP A 59 -12.59 11.38 8.95
CA ASP A 59 -11.30 11.80 9.51
C ASP A 59 -10.07 11.16 8.83
N ASP A 60 -10.25 10.12 8.00
CA ASP A 60 -9.16 9.43 7.32
C ASP A 60 -9.11 9.73 5.81
N ARG A 61 -7.92 9.74 5.22
CA ARG A 61 -7.76 9.91 3.78
C ARG A 61 -8.14 8.61 3.08
N LEU A 62 -9.10 8.72 2.16
CA LEU A 62 -9.53 7.61 1.32
C LEU A 62 -8.70 7.56 0.04
N ILE A 63 -8.24 6.36 -0.31
CA ILE A 63 -7.47 6.09 -1.51
C ILE A 63 -8.25 5.09 -2.36
N LEU A 64 -8.43 5.41 -3.64
CA LEU A 64 -8.93 4.44 -4.61
C LEU A 64 -7.88 3.36 -4.83
N SER A 65 -8.24 2.10 -4.53
CA SER A 65 -7.38 0.93 -4.71
C SER A 65 -6.76 0.90 -6.09
N LYS A 66 -7.56 1.25 -7.11
CA LYS A 66 -7.11 1.22 -8.49
C LYS A 66 -6.01 2.25 -8.81
N ILE A 67 -6.13 3.45 -8.24
CA ILE A 67 -5.09 4.48 -8.38
C ILE A 67 -3.80 3.99 -7.72
N LEU A 68 -3.90 3.38 -6.54
CA LEU A 68 -2.73 2.86 -5.82
C LEU A 68 -2.04 1.72 -6.57
N GLU A 69 -2.83 0.82 -7.18
CA GLU A 69 -2.34 -0.22 -8.09
C GLU A 69 -1.59 0.36 -9.30
N ASP A 70 -2.21 1.31 -9.98
CA ASP A 70 -1.65 1.90 -11.19
C ASP A 70 -0.36 2.68 -10.88
N LYS A 71 -0.30 3.36 -9.73
CA LYS A 71 0.90 4.03 -9.22
C LYS A 71 2.00 3.05 -8.86
N ALA A 72 1.67 1.97 -8.16
CA ALA A 72 2.63 0.91 -7.87
C ALA A 72 3.20 0.29 -9.17
N GLY A 73 2.36 0.14 -10.20
CA GLY A 73 2.77 -0.28 -11.53
C GLY A 73 3.75 0.70 -12.19
N GLN A 74 3.44 2.00 -12.14
CA GLN A 74 4.33 3.06 -12.65
C GLN A 74 5.70 3.03 -11.96
N VAL A 75 5.73 2.92 -10.63
CA VAL A 75 7.00 2.83 -9.88
C VAL A 75 7.82 1.62 -10.33
N ILE A 76 7.21 0.43 -10.40
CA ILE A 76 7.90 -0.78 -10.84
C ILE A 76 8.42 -0.62 -12.28
N GLN A 77 7.61 -0.08 -13.18
CA GLN A 77 7.98 0.15 -14.57
C GLN A 77 9.20 1.08 -14.67
N THR A 78 9.13 2.27 -14.07
CA THR A 78 10.24 3.24 -14.08
C THR A 78 11.52 2.66 -13.50
N LEU A 79 11.43 1.86 -12.42
CA LEU A 79 12.61 1.21 -11.86
C LEU A 79 13.16 0.11 -12.78
N SER A 80 12.28 -0.67 -13.41
CA SER A 80 12.66 -1.75 -14.32
C SER A 80 13.39 -1.26 -15.58
N GLU A 81 13.09 -0.05 -16.06
CA GLU A 81 13.79 0.56 -17.21
C GLU A 81 15.29 0.77 -16.94
N SER A 82 15.67 0.93 -15.67
CA SER A 82 17.05 1.19 -15.25
C SER A 82 17.79 -0.04 -14.71
N HIS A 83 17.12 -1.20 -14.61
CA HIS A 83 17.66 -2.38 -13.95
C HIS A 83 17.34 -3.67 -14.71
N TRP A 84 18.38 -4.46 -15.00
CA TRP A 84 18.27 -5.77 -15.66
C TRP A 84 17.95 -6.93 -14.70
N THR A 85 17.72 -6.64 -13.41
CA THR A 85 17.55 -7.62 -12.35
C THR A 85 16.09 -7.76 -11.92
N SER A 86 15.73 -8.91 -11.33
CA SER A 86 14.37 -9.18 -10.84
C SER A 86 13.98 -8.39 -9.58
N SER A 87 14.95 -7.73 -8.95
CA SER A 87 14.76 -6.81 -7.83
C SER A 87 15.89 -5.79 -7.76
N CYS A 88 15.65 -4.64 -7.12
CA CYS A 88 16.66 -3.63 -6.85
C CYS A 88 16.57 -3.11 -5.40
N ILE A 89 17.66 -2.50 -4.93
CA ILE A 89 17.70 -1.74 -3.68
C ILE A 89 18.04 -0.31 -4.05
N ILE A 90 17.19 0.63 -3.65
CA ILE A 90 17.32 2.05 -3.98
C ILE A 90 17.10 2.90 -2.73
N THR A 91 17.56 4.16 -2.77
CA THR A 91 17.26 5.13 -1.73
C THR A 91 15.78 5.54 -1.78
N MET A 92 15.23 5.99 -0.64
CA MET A 92 13.84 6.48 -0.60
C MET A 92 13.62 7.63 -1.60
N ARG A 93 14.57 8.56 -1.72
CA ARG A 93 14.54 9.63 -2.75
C ARG A 93 14.37 9.10 -4.18
N LYS A 94 15.03 8.00 -4.53
CA LYS A 94 14.90 7.41 -5.88
C LYS A 94 13.54 6.72 -6.06
N PHE A 95 13.02 6.12 -5.00
CA PHE A 95 11.68 5.52 -4.97
C PHE A 95 10.56 6.57 -5.11
N GLU A 96 10.78 7.79 -4.59
CA GLU A 96 9.84 8.91 -4.68
C GLU A 96 9.77 9.56 -6.07
N THR A 97 10.79 9.39 -6.91
CA THR A 97 10.87 10.05 -8.24
C THR A 97 9.63 9.85 -9.14
N PRO A 98 9.05 8.64 -9.27
CA PRO A 98 7.84 8.43 -10.09
C PRO A 98 6.51 8.86 -9.44
N VAL A 99 6.51 9.31 -8.18
CA VAL A 99 5.31 9.72 -7.43
C VAL A 99 5.34 11.22 -7.13
N ARG A 100 4.18 11.80 -6.80
CA ARG A 100 4.01 13.25 -6.64
C ARG A 100 4.61 13.77 -5.35
N ASP A 101 4.46 13.02 -4.27
CA ASP A 101 4.83 13.45 -2.92
C ASP A 101 5.21 12.26 -2.02
N HIS A 102 5.76 12.59 -0.85
CA HIS A 102 6.24 11.60 0.13
C HIS A 102 5.11 10.73 0.69
N ASP A 103 3.91 11.30 0.92
CA ASP A 103 2.75 10.57 1.42
C ASP A 103 2.29 9.52 0.39
N GLU A 104 2.23 9.88 -0.90
CA GLU A 104 1.93 8.96 -2.00
C GLU A 104 2.99 7.85 -2.10
N ALA A 105 4.28 8.21 -1.96
CA ALA A 105 5.35 7.22 -1.96
C ALA A 105 5.19 6.20 -0.82
N TYR A 106 4.88 6.65 0.40
CA TYR A 106 4.63 5.76 1.52
C TYR A 106 3.39 4.89 1.34
N ALA A 107 2.30 5.43 0.79
CA ALA A 107 1.11 4.64 0.47
C ALA A 107 1.42 3.53 -0.56
N VAL A 108 2.17 3.86 -1.62
CA VAL A 108 2.63 2.89 -2.63
C VAL A 108 3.56 1.84 -2.01
N LEU A 109 4.47 2.27 -1.13
CA LEU A 109 5.37 1.37 -0.41
C LEU A 109 4.63 0.42 0.52
N SER A 110 3.65 0.91 1.29
CA SER A 110 2.75 0.09 2.11
C SER A 110 1.97 -0.90 1.27
N TYR A 111 1.47 -0.48 0.11
CA TYR A 111 0.76 -1.35 -0.82
C TYR A 111 1.66 -2.46 -1.39
N LEU A 112 2.88 -2.11 -1.83
CA LEU A 112 3.83 -3.09 -2.37
C LEU A 112 4.35 -4.04 -1.29
N SER A 113 4.63 -3.53 -0.09
CA SER A 113 4.94 -4.34 1.09
C SER A 113 3.77 -5.27 1.38
N GLY A 114 2.56 -4.71 1.31
CA GLY A 114 1.21 -5.29 1.21
C GLY A 114 1.10 -6.61 0.43
N LYS A 115 1.80 -6.63 -0.70
CA LYS A 115 1.82 -7.73 -1.67
C LYS A 115 3.10 -8.56 -1.61
N GLY A 116 3.98 -8.31 -0.62
CA GLY A 116 5.28 -8.95 -0.49
C GLY A 116 6.30 -8.54 -1.55
N LYS A 117 6.05 -7.44 -2.28
CA LYS A 117 6.88 -6.95 -3.39
C LYS A 117 7.87 -5.88 -3.00
N ALA A 118 7.71 -5.24 -1.84
CA ALA A 118 8.67 -4.26 -1.33
C ALA A 118 9.01 -4.51 0.13
N LYS A 119 10.17 -4.01 0.54
CA LYS A 119 10.60 -3.98 1.94
C LYS A 119 11.36 -2.69 2.19
N TYR A 120 10.89 -1.91 3.17
CA TYR A 120 11.62 -0.76 3.68
C TYR A 120 12.89 -1.20 4.43
N LEU A 121 13.94 -0.41 4.27
CA LEU A 121 15.25 -0.57 4.90
C LEU A 121 15.64 0.76 5.53
N SER A 122 16.15 0.72 6.76
CA SER A 122 16.73 1.88 7.40
C SER A 122 18.00 1.49 8.13
N ILE A 123 19.02 2.32 7.99
CA ILE A 123 20.30 2.13 8.67
C ILE A 123 20.63 3.45 9.37
N GLN A 124 20.91 3.38 10.66
CA GLN A 124 21.47 4.49 11.40
C GLN A 124 22.98 4.53 11.16
N GLN A 125 23.48 5.62 10.58
CA GLN A 125 24.92 5.82 10.37
C GLN A 125 25.33 7.14 11.04
N ARG A 126 26.00 7.03 12.19
CA ARG A 126 26.35 8.18 13.03
C ARG A 126 25.10 9.03 13.34
N GLU A 127 25.08 10.29 12.92
CA GLU A 127 24.00 11.27 13.13
C GLU A 127 22.96 11.26 12.00
N GLU A 128 23.15 10.48 10.93
CA GLU A 128 22.25 10.44 9.78
C GLU A 128 21.52 9.09 9.67
N GLN A 129 20.23 9.16 9.35
CA GLN A 129 19.42 8.00 9.03
C GLN A 129 19.36 7.84 7.50
N ILE A 130 19.84 6.71 7.00
CA ILE A 130 19.77 6.38 5.57
C ILE A 130 18.59 5.44 5.35
N GLU A 131 17.64 5.88 4.52
CA GLU A 131 16.44 5.13 4.17
C GLU A 131 16.53 4.58 2.74
N GLY A 132 16.05 3.36 2.58
CA GLY A 132 16.00 2.70 1.28
C GLY A 132 14.86 1.70 1.19
N VAL A 133 14.66 1.19 -0.02
CA VAL A 133 13.62 0.21 -0.32
C VAL A 133 14.23 -0.89 -1.18
N LYS A 134 13.99 -2.14 -0.80
CA LYS A 134 14.17 -3.29 -1.67
C LYS A 134 12.85 -3.55 -2.40
N VAL A 135 12.85 -3.53 -3.73
CA VAL A 135 11.66 -3.69 -4.57
C VAL A 135 11.84 -4.86 -5.53
N SER A 136 10.82 -5.71 -5.65
CA SER A 136 10.71 -6.71 -6.72
C SER A 136 10.21 -6.05 -7.99
N LEU A 137 10.98 -6.19 -9.07
CA LEU A 137 10.69 -5.61 -10.39
C LEU A 137 9.99 -6.59 -11.32
N SER A 138 9.91 -7.87 -10.93
CA SER A 138 9.17 -8.86 -11.70
C SER A 138 7.67 -8.58 -11.67
N SER A 139 7.08 -8.41 -12.85
CA SER A 139 5.63 -8.49 -13.05
C SER A 139 5.19 -9.95 -12.96
N ALA A 140 5.28 -10.56 -11.78
CA ALA A 140 4.86 -11.94 -11.60
C ALA A 140 3.32 -12.03 -11.62
N VAL A 141 2.75 -12.25 -12.81
CA VAL A 141 1.61 -13.18 -12.96
C VAL A 141 2.25 -14.54 -13.22
N VAL A 142 2.59 -15.28 -12.14
CA VAL A 142 2.91 -16.70 -12.31
C VAL A 142 1.58 -17.45 -12.19
N ALA A 143 0.86 -17.49 -13.31
CA ALA A 143 -0.18 -18.49 -13.51
C ALA A 143 0.46 -19.72 -14.15
N SER A 144 0.72 -20.75 -13.35
CA SER A 144 0.80 -22.14 -13.82
C SER A 144 0.99 -23.10 -12.64
N SER A 145 -0.10 -23.45 -11.96
CA SER A 145 -0.21 -24.81 -11.44
C SER A 145 -1.24 -25.53 -12.30
N ILE A 146 -0.75 -26.21 -13.33
CA ILE A 146 -1.48 -27.30 -13.99
C ILE A 146 -1.60 -28.40 -12.92
N PRO A 147 -2.81 -28.81 -12.50
CA PRO A 147 -2.94 -30.01 -11.69
C PRO A 147 -2.64 -31.22 -12.58
N THR A 148 -1.72 -32.07 -12.12
CA THR A 148 -1.53 -33.43 -12.64
C THR A 148 -2.48 -34.39 -11.94
#